data_AF-A0A376E1Y9-F1
#
_entry.id   AF-A0A376E1Y9-F1
#
_cell.length_a   1.000
_cell.length_b   1.000
_cell.length_c   1.000
_cell.angle_alpha   90.00
_cell.angle_beta   90.00
_cell.angle_gamma   90.00
#
_symmetry.space_group_name_H-M   'P 1'
#
loop_
_entity.id
_entity.type
_entity.pdbx_description
1 polymer ?
#
loop_
_entity_poly.entity_id
_entity_poly.type
_entity_poly.pdbx_seq_one_letter_code
_entity_poly.pdbx_strand_id
1 'polypeptide(L)'
;MTRVFIPEDFVIDRLFESFVGFQDIINHHKYANNYDYNRAVYLLNQDKFWDNNFVMMKEDEKLFSPLSVINFSRYSSLDEVKSFIAENEENIQCIVAKEELGLDSIPFGDAQHPSLDTYADNVDTMKFLELV
;
A
#
# COMPACT_ATOMS: atom_id res chain seq x y z
N MET A 1 -1.17 2.87 -5.43
CA MET A 1 -1.85 2.56 -4.15
C MET A 1 -1.10 1.43 -3.51
N THR A 2 -0.90 1.48 -2.20
CA THR A 2 0.14 0.69 -1.51
C THR A 2 -0.47 -0.50 -0.78
N ARG A 3 -0.09 -1.71 -1.16
CA ARG A 3 -0.25 -2.91 -0.33
C ARG A 3 0.96 -3.05 0.57
N VAL A 4 0.74 -3.43 1.83
CA VAL A 4 1.82 -3.57 2.84
C VAL A 4 2.06 -5.05 3.13
N PHE A 5 3.32 -5.48 3.08
CA PHE A 5 3.73 -6.81 3.53
C PHE A 5 4.30 -6.71 4.95
N ILE A 6 3.80 -7.55 5.86
CA ILE A 6 4.28 -7.62 7.25
C ILE A 6 4.64 -9.06 7.62
N PRO A 7 5.63 -9.30 8.49
CA PRO A 7 5.89 -10.65 9.02
C PRO A 7 4.69 -11.26 9.72
N GLU A 8 4.61 -12.59 9.74
CA GLU A 8 3.52 -13.34 10.40
C GLU A 8 3.28 -12.91 11.86
N ASP A 9 4.36 -12.67 12.61
CA ASP A 9 4.34 -12.29 14.03
C ASP A 9 4.30 -10.76 14.26
N PHE A 10 4.17 -9.97 13.20
CA PHE A 10 4.13 -8.51 13.31
C PHE A 10 2.87 -8.02 14.03
N VAL A 11 3.09 -7.15 15.03
CA VAL A 11 2.02 -6.50 15.81
C VAL A 11 1.48 -5.30 15.02
N ILE A 12 0.30 -5.49 14.41
CA ILE A 12 -0.36 -4.47 13.56
C ILE A 12 -0.56 -3.13 14.28
N ASP A 13 -0.80 -3.14 15.59
CA ASP A 13 -1.03 -1.93 16.39
C ASP A 13 0.10 -0.89 16.24
N ARG A 14 1.34 -1.33 16.00
CA ARG A 14 2.49 -0.44 15.75
C ARG A 14 2.31 0.44 14.51
N LEU A 15 1.59 -0.05 13.50
CA LEU A 15 1.24 0.75 12.32
C LEU A 15 0.19 1.80 12.68
N PHE A 16 -0.86 1.42 13.41
CA PHE A 16 -1.87 2.37 13.85
C PHE A 16 -1.30 3.47 14.76
N GLU A 17 -0.41 3.12 15.68
CA GLU A 17 0.33 4.09 16.51
C GLU A 17 1.10 5.09 15.65
N SER A 18 1.74 4.62 14.59
CA SER A 18 2.48 5.47 13.64
C SER A 18 1.55 6.40 12.84
N PHE A 19 0.28 6.05 12.69
CA PHE A 19 -0.70 6.84 11.94
C PHE A 19 -1.43 7.89 12.77
N VAL A 20 -1.33 7.88 14.11
CA VAL A 20 -2.08 8.79 15.00
C VAL A 20 -1.86 10.27 14.67
N GLY A 21 -0.66 10.64 14.21
CA GLY A 21 -0.36 12.01 13.77
C GLY A 21 -1.21 12.50 12.59
N PHE A 22 -1.86 11.61 11.86
CA PHE A 22 -2.70 11.91 10.70
C PHE A 22 -4.21 11.83 10.99
N GLN A 23 -4.61 11.66 12.26
CA GLN A 23 -6.02 11.46 12.64
C GLN A 23 -6.98 12.53 12.10
N ASP A 24 -6.51 13.78 11.94
CA ASP A 24 -7.31 14.90 11.46
C ASP A 24 -7.81 14.73 10.02
N ILE A 25 -7.29 13.75 9.26
CA ILE A 25 -7.78 13.42 7.92
C ILE A 25 -9.27 13.06 7.93
N ILE A 26 -9.79 12.52 9.04
CA ILE A 26 -11.21 12.21 9.18
C ILE A 26 -12.09 13.47 9.13
N ASN A 27 -11.55 14.65 9.41
CA ASN A 27 -12.31 15.90 9.29
C ASN A 27 -12.53 16.31 7.82
N HIS A 28 -11.86 15.68 6.87
CA HIS A 28 -12.11 15.89 5.45
C HIS A 28 -13.33 15.08 5.00
N HIS A 29 -14.47 15.74 4.77
CA HIS A 29 -15.76 15.09 4.49
C HIS A 29 -15.72 14.00 3.41
N LYS A 30 -15.01 14.21 2.29
CA LYS A 30 -14.93 13.17 1.24
C LYS A 30 -14.19 11.93 1.73
N TYR A 31 -13.19 12.10 2.58
CA TYR A 31 -12.45 10.97 3.14
C TYR A 31 -13.32 10.23 4.17
N ALA A 32 -13.92 10.96 5.12
CA ALA A 32 -14.86 10.39 6.10
C ALA A 32 -15.98 9.58 5.45
N ASN A 33 -16.58 10.10 4.38
CA ASN A 33 -17.63 9.38 3.66
C ASN A 33 -17.13 8.03 3.08
N ASN A 34 -15.89 7.97 2.57
CA ASN A 34 -15.31 6.71 2.08
C ASN A 34 -14.97 5.76 3.24
N TYR A 35 -14.49 6.29 4.36
CA TYR A 35 -14.24 5.52 5.57
C TYR A 35 -15.55 4.87 6.07
N ASP A 36 -16.59 5.66 6.32
CA ASP A 36 -17.87 5.16 6.84
C ASP A 36 -18.53 4.17 5.89
N TYR A 37 -18.49 4.45 4.57
CA TYR A 37 -19.02 3.54 3.56
C TYR A 37 -18.30 2.18 3.59
N ASN A 38 -16.98 2.15 3.48
CA ASN A 38 -16.22 0.90 3.45
C ASN A 38 -16.34 0.13 4.77
N ARG A 39 -16.35 0.84 5.91
CA ARG A 39 -16.57 0.24 7.23
C ARG A 39 -17.93 -0.44 7.32
N ALA A 40 -19.00 0.22 6.84
CA ALA A 40 -20.33 -0.38 6.80
C ALA A 40 -20.37 -1.62 5.89
N VAL A 41 -19.75 -1.56 4.70
CA VAL A 41 -19.67 -2.71 3.78
C VAL A 41 -18.98 -3.90 4.45
N TYR A 42 -17.82 -3.70 5.08
CA TYR A 42 -17.07 -4.78 5.72
C TYR A 42 -17.81 -5.38 6.92
N LEU A 43 -18.47 -4.55 7.74
CA LEU A 43 -19.30 -5.03 8.84
C LEU A 43 -20.49 -5.87 8.34
N LEU A 44 -21.17 -5.43 7.28
CA LEU A 44 -22.30 -6.16 6.69
C LEU A 44 -21.86 -7.51 6.09
N ASN A 45 -20.69 -7.55 5.47
CA ASN A 45 -20.12 -8.77 4.90
C ASN A 45 -19.49 -9.70 5.94
N GLN A 46 -19.39 -9.27 7.21
CA GLN A 46 -18.63 -9.98 8.26
C GLN A 46 -17.15 -10.17 7.89
N ASP A 47 -16.61 -9.23 7.10
CA ASP A 47 -15.19 -9.21 6.75
C ASP A 47 -14.37 -8.89 8.00
N LYS A 48 -13.23 -9.58 8.16
CA LYS A 48 -12.26 -9.23 9.21
C LYS A 48 -11.42 -8.05 8.75
N PHE A 49 -11.41 -6.98 9.54
CA PHE A 49 -10.58 -5.82 9.34
C PHE A 49 -10.19 -5.22 10.69
N TRP A 50 -9.22 -4.30 10.67
CA TRP A 50 -8.78 -3.52 11.81
C TRP A 50 -9.02 -2.05 11.52
N ASP A 51 -9.48 -1.29 12.50
CA ASP A 51 -9.69 0.15 12.35
C ASP A 51 -9.32 0.91 13.62
N ASN A 52 -9.02 2.20 13.47
CA ASN A 52 -8.73 3.12 14.59
C ASN A 52 -9.54 4.43 14.49
N ASN A 53 -10.74 4.37 13.90
CA ASN A 53 -11.67 5.48 13.65
C ASN A 53 -11.27 6.49 12.57
N PHE A 54 -10.10 6.34 11.93
CA PHE A 54 -9.72 7.20 10.79
C PHE A 54 -8.95 6.48 9.69
N VAL A 55 -8.43 5.28 9.93
CA VAL A 55 -7.89 4.42 8.88
C VAL A 55 -8.30 2.97 9.13
N MET A 56 -8.60 2.24 8.05
CA MET A 56 -8.86 0.81 8.08
C MET A 56 -7.69 0.06 7.47
N MET A 57 -7.38 -1.10 8.05
CA MET A 57 -6.48 -2.09 7.49
C MET A 57 -7.23 -3.39 7.27
N LYS A 58 -7.05 -3.99 6.09
CA LYS A 58 -7.69 -5.25 5.74
C LYS A 58 -6.66 -6.22 5.18
N GLU A 59 -6.71 -7.46 5.63
CA GLU A 59 -5.92 -8.53 5.02
C GLU A 59 -6.58 -8.90 3.68
N ASP A 60 -5.88 -8.62 2.58
CA ASP A 60 -6.40 -8.80 1.22
C ASP A 60 -5.25 -8.95 0.21
N GLU A 61 -5.42 -9.85 -0.75
CA GLU A 61 -4.44 -10.13 -1.81
C GLU A 61 -4.50 -9.14 -2.98
N LYS A 62 -5.49 -8.25 -3.00
CA LYS A 62 -5.59 -7.22 -4.04
C LYS A 62 -4.49 -6.18 -3.89
N LEU A 63 -3.84 -5.87 -5.01
CA LEU A 63 -2.85 -4.80 -5.11
C LEU A 63 -3.45 -3.41 -4.80
N PHE A 64 -4.73 -3.22 -5.15
CA PHE A 64 -5.45 -1.98 -4.97
C PHE A 64 -6.48 -2.11 -3.84
N SER A 65 -6.48 -1.14 -2.93
CA SER A 65 -7.48 -1.00 -1.87
C SER A 65 -8.56 0.03 -2.24
N PRO A 66 -9.67 0.10 -1.50
CA PRO A 66 -10.54 1.26 -1.55
C PRO A 66 -9.92 2.48 -0.85
N LEU A 67 -10.47 3.67 -1.09
CA LEU A 67 -10.08 4.87 -0.33
C LEU A 67 -10.34 4.66 1.18
N SER A 68 -9.43 5.17 2.02
CA SER A 68 -9.44 5.01 3.49
C SER A 68 -9.14 3.59 4.00
N VAL A 69 -8.78 2.67 3.10
CA VAL A 69 -8.40 1.29 3.41
C VAL A 69 -6.97 1.03 2.96
N ILE A 70 -6.18 0.37 3.81
CA ILE A 70 -4.85 -0.14 3.48
C ILE A 70 -4.94 -1.67 3.43
N ASN A 71 -4.66 -2.24 2.26
CA ASN A 71 -4.53 -3.69 2.16
C ASN A 71 -3.17 -4.10 2.72
N PHE A 72 -3.14 -5.19 3.48
CA PHE A 72 -1.90 -5.81 3.90
C PHE A 72 -1.94 -7.31 3.72
N SER A 73 -0.78 -7.95 3.81
CA SER A 73 -0.66 -9.39 3.87
C SER A 73 0.48 -9.80 4.78
N ARG A 74 0.28 -10.93 5.45
CA ARG A 74 1.33 -11.57 6.23
C ARG A 74 2.19 -12.45 5.33
N TYR A 75 3.47 -12.51 5.62
CA TYR A 75 4.40 -13.42 4.95
C TYR A 75 5.20 -14.22 5.98
N SER A 76 5.46 -15.48 5.64
CA SER A 76 6.27 -16.39 6.46
C SER A 76 7.73 -16.43 5.99
N SER A 77 7.97 -16.08 4.72
CA SER A 77 9.29 -16.01 4.11
C SER A 77 9.38 -14.86 3.10
N LEU A 78 10.59 -14.34 2.88
CA LEU A 78 10.81 -13.33 1.84
C LEU A 78 10.60 -13.87 0.42
N ASP A 79 10.70 -15.19 0.23
CA ASP A 79 10.48 -15.82 -1.07
C ASP A 79 9.01 -15.74 -1.52
N GLU A 80 8.06 -15.74 -0.58
CA GLU A 80 6.64 -15.46 -0.86
C GLU A 80 6.45 -14.04 -1.41
N VAL A 81 7.09 -13.06 -0.77
CA VAL A 81 7.03 -11.65 -1.19
C VAL A 81 7.66 -11.47 -2.58
N LYS A 82 8.82 -12.10 -2.83
CA LYS A 82 9.49 -12.07 -4.14
C LYS A 82 8.65 -12.71 -5.24
N SER A 83 8.02 -13.86 -4.95
CA SER A 83 7.13 -14.53 -5.90
C SER A 83 5.94 -13.64 -6.24
N PHE A 84 5.31 -13.02 -5.24
CA PHE A 84 4.22 -12.08 -5.46
C PHE A 84 4.63 -10.89 -6.33
N ILE A 85 5.80 -10.29 -6.04
CA ILE A 85 6.33 -9.17 -6.82
C ILE A 85 6.53 -9.57 -8.29
N ALA A 86 7.14 -10.73 -8.54
CA ALA A 86 7.38 -11.22 -9.90
C ALA A 86 6.07 -11.50 -10.66
N GLU A 87 5.06 -12.08 -9.98
CA GLU A 87 3.75 -12.34 -10.59
C GLU A 87 2.96 -11.06 -10.90
N ASN A 88 3.27 -9.95 -10.25
CA ASN A 88 2.54 -8.68 -10.36
C ASN A 88 3.39 -7.55 -10.93
N GLU A 89 4.55 -7.86 -11.53
CA GLU A 89 5.54 -6.90 -12.00
C GLU A 89 4.92 -5.82 -12.91
N GLU A 90 4.06 -6.22 -13.86
CA GLU A 90 3.38 -5.31 -14.79
C GLU A 90 2.41 -4.33 -14.10
N ASN A 91 1.99 -4.61 -12.87
CA ASN A 91 1.05 -3.79 -12.11
C ASN A 91 1.72 -3.02 -10.96
N ILE A 92 3.00 -3.31 -10.66
CA ILE A 92 3.76 -2.69 -9.57
C ILE A 92 4.65 -1.60 -10.15
N GLN A 93 4.33 -0.35 -9.81
CA GLN A 93 5.12 0.81 -10.24
C GLN A 93 6.30 1.12 -9.32
N CYS A 94 6.25 0.64 -8.08
CA CYS A 94 7.23 1.00 -7.07
C CYS A 94 7.20 -0.01 -5.91
N ILE A 95 8.38 -0.42 -5.46
CA ILE A 95 8.58 -1.26 -4.28
C ILE A 95 9.37 -0.44 -3.27
N VAL A 96 8.86 -0.32 -2.05
CA VAL A 96 9.55 0.35 -0.94
C VAL A 96 9.93 -0.70 0.09
N ALA A 97 11.22 -0.83 0.38
CA ALA A 97 11.70 -1.81 1.33
C ALA A 97 12.98 -1.32 2.02
N LYS A 98 13.40 -2.02 3.08
CA LYS A 98 14.74 -1.79 3.61
C LYS A 98 15.75 -2.51 2.73
N GLU A 99 16.92 -1.90 2.54
CA GLU A 99 18.00 -2.47 1.72
C GLU A 99 18.40 -3.88 2.16
N GLU A 100 18.34 -4.19 3.47
CA GLU A 100 18.74 -5.50 3.99
C GLU A 100 17.81 -6.64 3.55
N LEU A 101 16.63 -6.35 3.00
CA LEU A 101 15.72 -7.34 2.45
C LEU A 101 16.16 -7.85 1.06
N GLY A 102 17.13 -7.18 0.42
CA GLY A 102 17.67 -7.58 -0.88
C GLY A 102 16.62 -7.57 -1.99
N LEU A 103 15.67 -6.64 -1.93
CA LEU A 103 14.68 -6.38 -2.96
C LEU A 103 15.15 -5.22 -3.82
N ASP A 104 14.92 -5.30 -5.14
CA ASP A 104 15.05 -4.13 -6.01
C ASP A 104 13.94 -3.14 -5.64
N SER A 105 14.30 -2.16 -4.84
CA SER A 105 13.37 -1.32 -4.11
C SER A 105 14.01 -0.01 -3.72
N ILE A 106 13.17 1.00 -3.50
CA ILE A 106 13.61 2.29 -2.98
C ILE A 106 13.53 2.33 -1.45
N PRO A 107 14.38 3.11 -0.77
CA PRO A 107 14.33 3.27 0.68
C PRO A 107 13.04 3.93 1.18
N PHE A 108 12.70 3.68 2.45
CA PHE A 108 11.60 4.37 3.12
C PHE A 108 11.85 5.89 3.18
N GLY A 109 10.83 6.68 2.84
CA GLY A 109 10.89 8.14 2.80
C GLY A 109 11.09 8.71 1.39
N ASP A 110 11.71 7.95 0.49
CA ASP A 110 12.10 8.45 -0.83
C ASP A 110 10.98 8.30 -1.88
N ALA A 111 10.01 7.42 -1.64
CA ALA A 111 8.89 7.17 -2.55
C ALA A 111 8.02 8.40 -2.86
N GLN A 112 8.04 9.41 -2.00
CA GLN A 112 7.30 10.67 -2.21
C GLN A 112 8.11 11.73 -2.97
N HIS A 113 9.34 11.40 -3.37
CA HIS A 113 10.28 12.28 -4.05
C HIS A 113 10.75 11.64 -5.38
N PRO A 114 9.85 11.48 -6.38
CA PRO A 114 10.25 10.89 -7.66
C PRO A 114 11.33 11.74 -8.34
N SER A 115 12.39 11.08 -8.81
CA SER A 115 13.41 11.71 -9.65
C SER A 115 12.91 11.88 -11.09
N LEU A 116 13.60 12.70 -11.89
CA LEU A 116 13.22 12.97 -13.28
C LEU A 116 13.19 11.72 -14.18
N ASP A 117 13.91 10.67 -13.78
CA ASP A 117 14.01 9.37 -14.42
C ASP A 117 13.12 8.28 -13.80
N THR A 118 12.35 8.60 -12.74
CA THR A 118 11.35 7.70 -12.16
C THR A 118 10.07 7.73 -13.02
N TYR A 119 10.13 7.11 -14.20
CA TYR A 119 8.97 6.98 -15.08
C TYR A 119 8.08 5.82 -14.62
N ALA A 120 6.77 6.03 -14.63
CA ALA A 120 5.83 4.93 -14.52
C ALA A 120 6.02 4.00 -15.73
N ASP A 121 6.15 2.71 -15.46
CA ASP A 121 6.01 1.61 -16.43
C ASP A 121 7.25 1.24 -17.27
N ASN A 122 8.48 1.62 -16.89
CA ASN A 122 9.71 1.33 -17.68
C ASN A 122 9.65 1.82 -19.15
N VAL A 123 8.64 2.62 -19.50
CA VAL A 123 8.50 3.25 -20.80
C VAL A 123 9.17 4.62 -20.71
N ASP A 124 10.30 4.72 -21.40
CA ASP A 124 10.97 6.01 -21.63
C ASP A 124 9.97 6.95 -22.35
N THR A 125 9.45 7.91 -21.58
CA THR A 125 8.47 8.87 -22.08
C THR A 125 9.04 9.73 -23.21
N MET A 126 10.37 9.96 -23.24
CA MET A 126 11.02 10.66 -24.34
C MET A 126 11.00 9.81 -25.60
N LYS A 127 11.26 8.50 -25.47
CA LYS A 127 11.20 7.54 -26.58
C LYS A 127 9.78 7.37 -27.14
N PHE A 128 8.76 7.48 -26.29
CA PHE A 128 7.35 7.52 -26.72
C PHE A 128 7.02 8.77 -27.54
N LEU A 129 7.54 9.94 -27.13
CA LEU A 129 7.32 11.22 -27.82
C LEU A 129 8.10 11.36 -29.13
N GLU A 130 9.20 10.63 -29.33
CA GLU A 130 9.97 10.59 -30.59
C GLU A 130 9.23 9.86 -31.73
N LEU A 131 8.17 9.10 -31.43
CA LEU A 131 7.40 8.33 -32.42
C LEU A 131 6.18 9.09 -32.99
N VAL A 132 5.99 10.37 -32.61
CA VAL A 132 4.92 11.26 -33.11
C VAL A 132 5.47 12.32 -34.05
#